data_AF-A0A164CBH6-F1
#
_entry.id   AF-A0A164CBH6-F1
#
_cell.length_a   1.000
_cell.length_b   1.000
_cell.length_c   1.000
_cell.angle_alpha   90.00
_cell.angle_beta   90.00
_cell.angle_gamma   90.00
#
_symmetry.space_group_name_H-M   'P 1'
#
loop_
_entity.id
_entity.type
_entity.pdbx_description
1 polymer ?
#
loop_
_entity_poly.entity_id
_entity_poly.type
_entity_poly.pdbx_seq_one_letter_code
_entity_poly.pdbx_strand_id
1 'polypeptide(L)'
;MTSAALEARCAALRQPVVDLVETGILATMKPSEMPVLRERIAVVQSVLAQGTDGIEEESYLSWHPVAVATLHRMEQAARAGDAGEAWRLFKEPTTGFFPLSQSCQGQPGW
;
A
#
# COMPACT_ATOMS: atom_id res chain seq x y z
N MET A 1 19.11 13.07 5.00
CA MET A 1 18.62 13.75 3.79
C MET A 1 17.80 12.72 3.04
N THR A 2 16.51 12.94 2.83
CA THR A 2 15.68 11.99 2.06
C THR A 2 16.12 12.00 0.60
N SER A 3 16.34 10.83 -0.01
CA SER A 3 16.76 10.78 -1.41
C SER A 3 15.62 11.24 -2.33
N ALA A 4 15.96 11.88 -3.45
CA ALA A 4 14.97 12.32 -4.45
C ALA A 4 14.09 11.15 -4.96
N ALA A 5 14.64 9.94 -4.97
CA ALA A 5 13.90 8.72 -5.30
C ALA A 5 12.83 8.38 -4.25
N LEU A 6 13.11 8.56 -2.96
CA LEU A 6 12.12 8.35 -1.90
C LEU A 6 10.99 9.36 -2.00
N GLU A 7 11.32 10.65 -2.19
CA GLU A 7 10.32 11.70 -2.39
C GLU A 7 9.39 11.39 -3.56
N ALA A 8 9.96 11.03 -4.72
CA ALA A 8 9.18 10.63 -5.90
C ALA A 8 8.30 9.40 -5.62
N ARG A 9 8.82 8.41 -4.88
CA ARG A 9 8.08 7.21 -4.50
C ARG A 9 6.92 7.52 -3.55
N CYS A 10 7.16 8.32 -2.52
CA CYS A 10 6.13 8.77 -1.58
C CYS A 10 5.04 9.59 -2.31
N ALA A 11 5.43 10.47 -3.24
CA ALA A 11 4.47 11.20 -4.06
C ALA A 11 3.61 10.27 -4.93
N ALA A 12 4.24 9.26 -5.56
CA ALA A 12 3.54 8.28 -6.40
C ALA A 12 2.60 7.35 -5.60
N LEU A 13 2.93 7.03 -4.35
CA LEU A 13 2.11 6.16 -3.49
C LEU A 13 0.95 6.87 -2.81
N ARG A 14 1.02 8.20 -2.61
CA ARG A 14 0.08 8.95 -1.77
C ARG A 14 -1.38 8.71 -2.16
N GLN A 15 -1.76 9.07 -3.39
CA GLN A 15 -3.16 8.93 -3.83
C GLN A 15 -3.58 7.45 -3.93
N PRO A 16 -2.79 6.54 -4.52
CA PRO A 16 -3.14 5.12 -4.54
C PRO A 16 -3.40 4.50 -3.17
N VAL A 17 -2.64 4.88 -2.14
CA VAL A 17 -2.85 4.38 -0.77
C VAL A 17 -4.12 4.95 -0.16
N VAL A 18 -4.42 6.24 -0.38
CA VAL A 18 -5.70 6.85 0.04
C VAL A 18 -6.89 6.14 -0.62
N ASP A 19 -6.85 5.95 -1.94
CA ASP A 19 -7.90 5.26 -2.68
C ASP A 19 -8.08 3.82 -2.17
N LEU A 20 -6.98 3.15 -1.81
CA LEU A 20 -6.99 1.80 -1.26
C LEU A 20 -7.60 1.76 0.15
N VAL A 21 -7.37 2.78 0.98
CA VAL A 21 -8.03 2.92 2.30
C VAL A 21 -9.54 3.05 2.14
N GLU A 22 -9.98 4.00 1.31
CA GLU A 22 -11.39 4.28 1.07
C GLU A 22 -12.10 3.03 0.54
N THR A 23 -11.54 2.41 -0.50
CA THR A 23 -12.12 1.24 -1.13
C THR A 23 -12.06 0.02 -0.22
N GLY A 24 -10.98 -0.15 0.56
CA GLY A 24 -10.84 -1.22 1.54
C GLY A 24 -11.96 -1.20 2.57
N ILE A 25 -12.23 -0.03 3.15
CA ILE A 25 -13.34 0.16 4.10
C ILE A 25 -14.68 -0.11 3.39
N LEU A 26 -14.93 0.50 2.23
CA LEU A 26 -16.19 0.35 1.51
C LEU A 26 -16.50 -1.10 1.13
N ALA A 27 -15.49 -1.85 0.66
CA ALA A 27 -15.66 -3.24 0.27
C ALA A 27 -16.04 -4.16 1.45
N THR A 28 -15.70 -3.81 2.69
CA THR A 28 -16.18 -4.56 3.88
C THR A 28 -17.68 -4.43 4.12
N MET A 29 -18.31 -3.34 3.64
CA MET A 29 -19.73 -3.06 3.82
C MET A 29 -20.53 -3.34 2.55
N LYS A 30 -19.90 -3.22 1.38
CA LYS A 30 -20.53 -3.29 0.06
C LYS A 30 -19.73 -4.25 -0.83
N PRO A 31 -20.11 -5.55 -0.90
CA PRO A 31 -19.39 -6.54 -1.69
C PRO A 31 -19.27 -6.22 -3.19
N SER A 32 -20.15 -5.36 -3.74
CA SER A 32 -20.05 -4.92 -5.14
C SER A 32 -18.81 -4.06 -5.42
N GLU A 33 -18.11 -3.55 -4.39
CA GLU A 33 -16.86 -2.80 -4.53
C GLU A 33 -15.63 -3.71 -4.66
N MET A 34 -15.79 -5.04 -4.56
CA MET A 34 -14.67 -5.98 -4.66
C MET A 34 -13.84 -5.85 -5.96
N PRO A 35 -14.44 -5.65 -7.15
CA PRO A 35 -13.65 -5.39 -8.36
C PRO A 35 -12.79 -4.13 -8.25
N VAL A 36 -13.34 -3.05 -7.68
CA VAL A 36 -12.63 -1.79 -7.46
C VAL A 36 -11.50 -1.98 -6.45
N LEU A 37 -11.73 -2.74 -5.37
CA LEU A 37 -10.68 -3.05 -4.40
C LEU A 37 -9.49 -3.74 -5.06
N ARG A 38 -9.75 -4.72 -5.95
CA ARG A 38 -8.69 -5.42 -6.69
C ARG A 38 -7.93 -4.47 -7.62
N GLU A 39 -8.62 -3.55 -8.29
CA GLU A 39 -7.98 -2.53 -9.10
C GLU A 39 -7.08 -1.61 -8.27
N ARG A 40 -7.53 -1.15 -7.10
CA ARG A 40 -6.71 -0.31 -6.19
C ARG A 40 -5.48 -1.03 -5.67
N ILE A 41 -5.60 -2.31 -5.30
CA ILE A 41 -4.46 -3.15 -4.93
C ILE A 41 -3.44 -3.21 -6.07
N ALA A 42 -3.90 -3.44 -7.31
CA ALA A 42 -3.02 -3.52 -8.48
C ALA A 42 -2.30 -2.20 -8.78
N VAL A 43 -2.95 -1.04 -8.58
CA VAL A 43 -2.30 0.26 -8.74
C VAL A 43 -1.15 0.41 -7.74
N VAL A 44 -1.35 0.09 -6.47
CA VAL A 44 -0.28 0.18 -5.46
C VAL A 44 0.85 -0.81 -5.78
N GLN A 45 0.53 -2.05 -6.18
CA GLN A 45 1.52 -3.03 -6.63
C GLN A 45 2.37 -2.49 -7.80
N SER A 46 1.75 -1.80 -8.76
CA SER A 46 2.47 -1.23 -9.91
C SER A 46 3.49 -0.15 -9.52
N VAL A 47 3.18 0.64 -8.48
CA VAL A 47 4.12 1.64 -7.96
C VAL A 47 5.27 0.97 -7.23
N LEU A 48 5.00 -0.06 -6.40
CA LEU A 48 6.07 -0.80 -5.70
C LEU A 48 6.93 -1.63 -6.66
N ALA A 49 6.39 -2.09 -7.78
CA ALA A 49 7.10 -2.86 -8.79
C ALA A 49 8.22 -2.06 -9.50
N GLN A 50 8.20 -0.72 -9.40
CA GLN A 50 9.30 0.13 -9.86
C GLN A 50 10.57 -0.02 -9.00
N GLY A 51 10.54 -0.83 -7.94
CA GLY A 51 11.69 -1.19 -7.13
C GLY A 51 12.13 -0.07 -6.17
N THR A 52 13.33 -0.27 -5.63
CA THR A 52 13.94 0.56 -4.58
C THR A 52 15.20 1.29 -5.05
N ASP A 53 15.47 1.32 -6.35
CA ASP A 53 16.66 1.93 -6.92
C ASP A 53 16.74 3.42 -6.54
N GLY A 54 17.90 3.84 -5.99
CA GLY A 54 18.14 5.20 -5.52
C GLY A 54 17.48 5.57 -4.18
N ILE A 55 16.80 4.62 -3.51
CA ILE A 55 16.25 4.81 -2.16
C ILE A 55 17.25 4.29 -1.14
N GLU A 56 17.68 5.14 -0.21
CA GLU A 56 18.65 4.81 0.85
C GLU A 56 18.01 4.70 2.23
N GLU A 57 16.73 5.09 2.35
CA GLU A 57 15.99 5.13 3.61
C GLU A 57 15.71 3.70 4.11
N GLU A 58 16.41 3.28 5.16
CA GLU A 58 16.37 1.90 5.69
C GLU A 58 14.96 1.47 6.11
N SER A 59 14.17 2.40 6.64
CA SER A 59 12.78 2.14 7.03
C SER A 59 11.91 1.75 5.83
N TYR A 60 12.05 2.46 4.71
CA TYR A 60 11.39 2.13 3.45
C TYR A 60 11.90 0.80 2.87
N LEU A 61 13.23 0.60 2.85
CA LEU A 61 13.86 -0.60 2.30
C LEU A 61 13.46 -1.87 3.06
N SER A 62 13.32 -1.77 4.38
CA SER A 62 12.86 -2.88 5.22
C SER A 62 11.38 -3.18 5.04
N TRP A 63 10.57 -2.13 4.84
CA TRP A 63 9.13 -2.24 4.65
C TRP A 63 8.74 -2.77 3.26
N HIS A 64 9.41 -2.32 2.19
CA HIS A 64 9.04 -2.61 0.80
C HIS A 64 8.78 -4.10 0.50
N PRO A 65 9.70 -5.05 0.80
CA PRO A 65 9.46 -6.46 0.48
C PRO A 65 8.28 -7.04 1.28
N VAL A 66 8.07 -6.57 2.51
CA VAL A 66 6.94 -6.97 3.37
C VAL A 66 5.63 -6.46 2.79
N ALA A 67 5.61 -5.20 2.34
CA ALA A 67 4.44 -4.58 1.71
C ALA A 67 4.04 -5.29 0.41
N VAL A 68 5.01 -5.67 -0.42
CA VAL A 68 4.77 -6.47 -1.63
C VAL A 68 4.09 -7.80 -1.30
N ALA A 69 4.60 -8.53 -0.30
CA ALA A 69 3.98 -9.77 0.16
C ALA A 69 2.58 -9.55 0.77
N THR A 70 2.38 -8.47 1.52
CA THR A 70 1.07 -8.10 2.07
C THR A 70 0.05 -7.78 0.99
N LEU A 71 0.41 -6.99 -0.04
CA LEU A 71 -0.47 -6.70 -1.17
C LEU A 71 -0.85 -7.96 -1.95
N HIS A 72 0.07 -8.92 -2.09
CA HIS A 72 -0.26 -10.20 -2.71
C HIS A 72 -1.32 -10.98 -1.90
N ARG A 73 -1.18 -11.02 -0.57
CA ARG A 73 -2.18 -11.63 0.32
C ARG A 73 -3.52 -10.89 0.29
N MET A 74 -3.50 -9.55 0.24
CA MET A 74 -4.71 -8.74 0.08
C MET A 74 -5.41 -9.04 -1.24
N GLU A 75 -4.67 -9.17 -2.34
CA GLU A 75 -5.21 -9.54 -3.65
C GLU A 75 -5.87 -10.92 -3.61
N GLN A 76 -5.21 -11.90 -2.97
CA GLN A 76 -5.76 -13.26 -2.79
C GLN A 76 -7.07 -13.23 -1.98
N ALA A 77 -7.11 -12.49 -0.88
CA ALA A 77 -8.31 -12.31 -0.07
C ALA A 77 -9.44 -11.64 -0.89
N ALA A 78 -9.13 -10.58 -1.63
CA ALA A 78 -10.10 -9.91 -2.48
C ALA A 78 -10.62 -10.81 -3.62
N ARG A 79 -9.78 -11.68 -4.19
CA ARG A 79 -10.20 -12.68 -5.19
C ARG A 79 -11.10 -13.76 -4.58
N ALA A 80 -10.90 -14.09 -3.31
CA ALA A 80 -11.77 -15.00 -2.56
C ALA A 80 -13.07 -14.33 -2.06
N GLY A 81 -13.24 -13.02 -2.30
CA GLY A 81 -14.39 -12.25 -1.82
C GLY A 81 -14.29 -11.82 -0.36
N ASP A 82 -13.11 -11.96 0.27
CA ASP A 82 -12.87 -11.62 1.67
C ASP A 82 -12.26 -10.21 1.81
N ALA A 83 -13.10 -9.19 1.72
CA ALA A 83 -12.68 -7.81 1.95
C ALA A 83 -12.26 -7.55 3.41
N GLY A 84 -12.80 -8.32 4.36
CA GLY A 84 -12.46 -8.20 5.77
C GLY A 84 -11.00 -8.55 6.02
N GLU A 85 -10.54 -9.69 5.47
CA GLU A 85 -9.15 -10.10 5.54
C GLU A 85 -8.23 -9.15 4.77
N ALA A 86 -8.62 -8.72 3.57
CA ALA A 86 -7.85 -7.72 2.81
C ALA A 86 -7.67 -6.43 3.63
N TRP A 87 -8.71 -5.94 4.28
CA TRP A 87 -8.65 -4.75 5.12
C TRP A 87 -7.86 -4.96 6.42
N ARG A 88 -7.93 -6.16 7.01
CA ARG A 88 -7.12 -6.52 8.18
C ARG A 88 -5.63 -6.49 7.85
N LEU A 89 -5.23 -7.10 6.73
CA LEU A 89 -3.86 -7.12 6.23
C LEU A 89 -3.31 -5.71 5.97
N PHE A 90 -4.12 -4.82 5.39
CA PHE A 90 -3.73 -3.43 5.17
C PHE A 90 -3.35 -2.70 6.48
N LYS A 91 -4.15 -2.91 7.53
CA LYS A 91 -4.00 -2.24 8.83
C LYS A 91 -2.97 -2.91 9.75
N GLU A 92 -2.42 -4.06 9.37
CA GLU A 92 -1.47 -4.78 10.21
C GLU A 92 -0.30 -3.84 10.59
N PRO A 93 -0.05 -3.56 11.88
CA PRO A 93 0.88 -2.49 12.26
C PRO A 93 2.31 -2.66 11.75
N THR A 94 2.74 -3.91 11.57
CA THR A 94 4.12 -4.25 11.18
C THR A 94 4.25 -4.55 9.69
N THR A 95 3.26 -5.23 9.10
CA THR A 95 3.34 -5.69 7.70
C THR A 95 2.43 -4.93 6.75
N GLY A 96 1.58 -4.05 7.27
CA GLY A 96 0.63 -3.22 6.52
C GLY A 96 1.25 -1.89 6.09
N PHE A 97 0.42 -0.85 6.00
CA PHE A 97 0.81 0.45 5.43
C PHE A 97 1.20 1.51 6.46
N PHE A 98 1.17 1.20 7.76
CA PHE A 98 1.63 2.13 8.80
C PHE A 98 3.15 2.46 8.69
N PRO A 99 4.06 1.50 8.46
CA PRO A 99 5.49 1.84 8.32
C PRO A 99 5.79 2.73 7.11
N LEU A 100 4.92 2.75 6.09
CA LEU A 100 5.04 3.66 4.96
C LEU A 100 4.87 5.12 5.39
N SER A 101 3.90 5.43 6.27
CA SER A 101 3.71 6.82 6.73
C SER A 101 4.90 7.30 7.56
N GLN A 102 5.56 6.39 8.29
CA GLN A 102 6.81 6.70 8.98
C GLN A 102 7.96 6.96 7.98
N SER A 103 8.08 6.11 6.96
CA SER A 103 9.13 6.24 5.93
C SER A 103 8.97 7.50 5.08
N CYS A 104 7.73 7.92 4.83
CA CYS A 104 7.40 9.13 4.07
C CYS A 104 7.20 10.37 4.95
N GLN A 105 7.51 10.30 6.25
CA GLN A 105 7.30 11.41 7.17
C GLN A 105 8.08 12.65 6.72
N GLY A 106 7.39 13.80 6.67
CA GLY A 106 7.96 15.07 6.21
C GLY A 106 7.88 15.29 4.69
N GLN A 107 7.39 14.31 3.93
CA GLN A 107 7.03 14.50 2.53
C GLN A 107 5.65 15.18 2.41
N PRO A 108 5.39 16.01 1.38
CA PRO A 108 4.09 16.67 1.23
C PRO A 108 2.90 15.69 1.17
N GLY A 109 1.99 15.79 2.13
CA GLY A 109 0.77 14.99 2.20
C GLY A 109 0.91 13.61 2.85
N TRP A 110 1.95 13.40 3.67
CA TRP A 110 2.19 12.22 4.50
C TRP A 110 2.22 12.57 5.99
#